data_AF-A0A7W9LSZ9-F1
#
_entry.id   AF-A0A7W9LSZ9-F1
#
_cell.length_a   1.000
_cell.length_b   1.000
_cell.length_c   1.000
_cell.angle_alpha   90.00
_cell.angle_beta   90.00
_cell.angle_gamma   90.00
#
_symmetry.space_group_name_H-M   'P 1'
#
loop_
_entity.id
_entity.type
_entity.pdbx_description
1 polymer ?
#
loop_
_entity_poly.entity_id
_entity_poly.type
_entity_poly.pdbx_seq_one_letter_code
_entity_poly.pdbx_strand_id
1 'polypeptide(L)' 'MKFTDGYWVTLRAYGLRPGDETTVRVGDVTFTVVREGDTLRAARCDPAAPWTLAAAGHEVQAPAGTGLLTLGLEPA' A
#
# COMPACT_ATOMS: atom_id res chain seq x y z
N MET A 1 -15.29 -18.25 -2.46
CA MET A 1 -14.47 -17.07 -2.83
C MET A 1 -13.31 -17.58 -3.67
N LYS A 2 -13.24 -17.20 -4.95
CA LYS A 2 -12.31 -17.79 -5.92
C LYS A 2 -11.03 -16.95 -5.89
N PHE A 3 -9.98 -17.44 -5.26
CA PHE A 3 -8.66 -16.81 -5.32
C PHE A 3 -8.01 -17.30 -6.61
N THR A 4 -8.01 -16.45 -7.64
CA THR A 4 -7.27 -16.70 -8.88
C THR A 4 -5.80 -16.77 -8.51
N ASP A 5 -5.11 -17.84 -8.92
CA ASP A 5 -3.65 -17.99 -8.84
C ASP A 5 -2.97 -16.72 -9.37
N GLY A 6 -2.55 -15.85 -8.46
CA GLY A 6 -2.04 -14.52 -8.76
C GLY A 6 -1.35 -13.98 -7.53
N TYR A 7 -0.08 -13.62 -7.68
CA TYR A 7 0.74 -13.05 -6.62
C TYR A 7 0.06 -11.80 -6.04
N TRP A 8 -0.36 -11.87 -4.78
CA TRP A 8 -0.96 -10.75 -4.05
C TRP A 8 0.05 -10.19 -3.06
N VAL A 9 0.16 -8.86 -2.99
CA VAL A 9 1.07 -8.16 -2.06
C VAL A 9 0.25 -7.37 -1.06
N THR A 10 0.59 -7.50 0.22
CA THR A 10 0.14 -6.58 1.26
C THR A 10 1.32 -5.78 1.79
N LEU A 11 1.24 -4.46 1.66
CA LEU A 11 2.12 -3.54 2.38
C LEU A 11 1.51 -3.22 3.72
N ARG A 12 2.29 -3.43 4.79
CA ARG A 12 1.88 -3.08 6.14
C ARG A 12 2.81 -2.02 6.70
N ALA A 13 2.29 -0.82 6.89
CA ALA A 13 3.06 0.32 7.37
C ALA A 13 3.01 0.40 8.90
N TYR A 14 4.18 0.63 9.50
CA TYR A 14 4.36 0.76 10.93
C TYR A 14 5.28 1.94 11.23
N GLY A 15 4.94 2.75 12.23
CA GLY A 15 5.82 3.77 12.78
C GLY A 15 6.17 4.95 11.86
N LEU A 16 5.56 5.07 10.68
CA LEU A 16 5.77 6.21 9.79
C LEU A 16 5.22 7.50 10.41
N ARG A 17 6.07 8.52 10.46
CA ARG A 17 5.74 9.88 10.91
C ARG A 17 5.32 10.74 9.73
N PRO A 18 4.51 11.80 9.94
CA PRO A 18 4.22 12.77 8.89
C PRO A 18 5.50 13.31 8.23
N GLY A 19 5.56 13.22 6.90
CA GLY A 19 6.72 13.58 6.08
C GLY A 19 7.64 12.39 5.75
N ASP A 20 7.47 11.24 6.39
CA ASP A 20 8.28 10.06 6.08
C ASP A 20 7.90 9.49 4.71
N GLU A 21 8.94 9.10 3.96
CA GLU A 21 8.85 8.30 2.75
C GLU A 21 9.64 7.00 2.93
N THR A 22 9.06 5.89 2.50
CA THR A 22 9.72 4.58 2.50
C THR A 22 9.50 3.89 1.17
N THR A 23 10.59 3.41 0.58
CA THR A 23 10.55 2.60 -0.63
C THR A 23 10.79 1.12 -0.28
N VAL A 24 9.91 0.25 -0.75
CA VAL A 24 9.98 -1.21 -0.56
C VAL A 24 10.04 -1.88 -1.92
N ARG A 25 10.93 -2.88 -2.07
CA ARG A 25 11.00 -3.71 -3.27
C ARG A 25 10.51 -5.12 -2.96
N VAL A 26 9.63 -5.65 -3.81
CA VAL A 26 9.13 -7.03 -3.75
C VAL A 26 9.34 -7.66 -5.12
N GLY A 27 10.36 -8.51 -5.24
CA GLY A 27 10.85 -8.94 -6.56
C GLY A 27 11.26 -7.72 -7.39
N ASP A 28 10.74 -7.63 -8.61
CA ASP A 28 11.00 -6.52 -9.53
C ASP A 28 10.05 -5.32 -9.36
N VAL A 29 9.06 -5.43 -8.45
CA VAL A 29 8.08 -4.36 -8.21
C VAL A 29 8.57 -3.44 -7.10
N THR A 30 8.59 -2.14 -7.39
CA THR A 30 8.88 -1.09 -6.40
C THR A 30 7.60 -0.44 -5.91
N PHE A 31 7.52 -0.27 -4.60
CA PHE A 31 6.47 0.46 -3.90
C PHE A 31 7.06 1.64 -3.14
N THR A 32 6.36 2.76 -3.13
CA THR A 32 6.72 3.93 -2.34
C THR A 32 5.55 4.27 -1.44
N VAL A 33 5.78 4.38 -0.14
CA VAL A 33 4.78 4.74 0.86
C VAL A 33 5.19 6.06 1.50
N VAL A 34 4.32 7.04 1.44
CA VAL A 34 4.49 8.37 2.03
C VAL A 34 3.42 8.60 3.08
N ARG A 35 3.79 9.21 4.20
CA ARG A 35 2.86 9.68 5.23
C ARG A 35 2.63 11.18 5.08
N GLU A 36 1.51 11.56 4.46
CA GLU A 36 1.06 12.94 4.29
C GLU A 36 0.07 13.31 5.40
N GLY A 37 0.56 13.91 6.49
CA GLY A 37 -0.27 14.21 7.66
C GLY A 37 -0.88 12.92 8.24
N ASP A 38 -2.21 12.85 8.27
CA ASP A 38 -2.94 11.65 8.71
C ASP A 38 -3.27 10.65 7.61
N THR A 39 -2.74 10.85 6.41
CA THR A 39 -2.97 10.00 5.25
C THR A 39 -1.70 9.22 4.89
N LEU A 40 -1.85 7.92 4.65
CA LEU A 40 -0.83 7.14 3.94
C LEU A 40 -1.16 7.11 2.46
N ARG A 41 -0.16 7.41 1.64
CA ARG A 41 -0.22 7.31 0.20
C ARG A 41 0.80 6.28 -0.25
N ALA A 42 0.34 5.21 -0.88
CA ALA A 42 1.22 4.19 -1.44
C ALA A 42 1.12 4.19 -2.97
N ALA A 43 2.26 4.17 -3.64
CA ALA A 43 2.38 4.05 -5.08
C ALA A 43 3.07 2.73 -5.44
N ARG A 44 2.68 2.14 -6.57
CA ARG A 44 3.26 0.94 -7.18
C ARG A 44 3.64 1.25 -8.62
N CYS A 45 4.89 0.96 -9.00
CA CYS A 45 5.41 1.33 -10.32
C CYS A 45 4.89 0.46 -11.49
N ASP A 46 4.52 -0.80 -11.24
CA ASP A 46 3.96 -1.72 -12.23
C ASP A 46 2.74 -2.47 -11.65
N PRO A 47 1.51 -1.96 -11.80
CA PRO A 47 0.32 -2.47 -11.13
C PRO A 47 -0.30 -3.71 -11.79
N ALA A 48 0.49 -4.65 -12.31
CA ALA A 48 -0.03 -5.85 -12.99
C ALA A 48 -0.91 -6.79 -12.13
N ALA A 49 -0.87 -6.69 -10.80
CA ALA A 49 -1.57 -7.59 -9.88
C ALA A 49 -2.35 -6.81 -8.79
N PRO A 50 -3.39 -7.39 -8.18
CA PRO A 50 -4.03 -6.77 -7.01
C PRO A 50 -3.03 -6.63 -5.84
N TRP A 51 -3.25 -5.62 -5.00
CA TRP A 51 -2.41 -5.36 -3.84
C TRP A 51 -3.15 -4.55 -2.77
N THR A 52 -2.61 -4.57 -1.56
CA THR A 52 -3.24 -4.03 -0.37
C THR A 52 -2.29 -3.10 0.37
N LEU A 53 -2.82 -2.01 0.94
CA LEU A 53 -2.15 -1.17 1.92
C LEU A 53 -2.89 -1.27 3.26
N ALA A 54 -2.17 -1.60 4.33
CA ALA A 54 -2.70 -1.73 5.68
C ALA A 54 -1.85 -0.95 6.69
N ALA A 55 -2.51 -0.31 7.65
CA ALA A 55 -1.87 0.40 8.76
C ALA A 55 -2.87 0.69 9.88
N ALA A 56 -2.40 0.65 11.14
CA ALA A 56 -3.19 0.98 12.32
C ALA A 56 -4.55 0.26 12.43
N GLY A 57 -4.67 -0.96 11.88
CA GLY A 57 -5.94 -1.71 11.86
C GLY A 57 -6.87 -1.38 10.70
N HIS A 58 -6.54 -0.39 9.87
CA HIS A 58 -7.24 -0.07 8.63
C HIS A 58 -6.55 -0.74 7.44
N GLU A 59 -7.34 -1.01 6.40
CA GLU A 59 -6.88 -1.66 5.17
C GLU A 59 -7.66 -1.16 3.95
N VAL A 60 -6.96 -1.00 2.83
CA VAL A 60 -7.56 -0.74 1.51
C VAL A 60 -6.91 -1.64 0.47
N GLN A 61 -7.74 -2.22 -0.40
CA GLN A 61 -7.31 -3.11 -1.48
C GLN A 61 -7.53 -2.45 -2.85
N ALA A 62 -6.54 -2.61 -3.72
CA ALA A 62 -6.57 -2.22 -5.12
C ALA A 62 -6.75 -3.45 -6.03
N PRO A 63 -7.62 -3.40 -7.05
CA PRO A 63 -7.58 -4.37 -8.13
C PRO A 63 -6.30 -4.22 -8.97
N ALA A 64 -6.04 -5.20 -9.85
CA ALA A 64 -4.99 -5.06 -10.85
C ALA A 64 -5.23 -3.81 -11.73
N GLY A 65 -4.14 -3.18 -12.16
CA GLY A 65 -4.13 -1.92 -12.91
C GLY A 65 -4.11 -0.67 -12.03
N THR A 66 -4.36 -0.78 -10.73
CA THR A 66 -4.33 0.37 -9.82
C THR A 66 -2.93 0.60 -9.25
N GLY A 67 -2.30 1.73 -9.62
CA GLY A 67 -0.95 2.10 -9.18
C GLY A 67 -0.89 2.94 -7.90
N LEU A 68 -2.02 3.39 -7.36
CA LEU A 68 -2.06 4.28 -6.20
C LEU A 68 -3.15 3.84 -5.21
N LEU A 69 -2.78 3.79 -3.93
CA LEU A 69 -3.70 3.62 -2.81
C LEU A 69 -3.54 4.76 -1.81
N THR A 70 -4.66 5.16 -1.22
CA THR A 70 -4.71 6.16 -0.15
C THR A 70 -5.46 5.56 1.03
N LEU A 71 -4.90 5.68 2.23
CA LEU A 71 -5.48 5.19 3.47
C LEU A 71 -5.43 6.28 4.54
N GLY A 72 -6.59 6.73 5.03
CA GLY A 72 -6.67 7.60 6.20
C GLY A 72 -6.37 6.81 7.46
N LEU A 73 -5.52 7.35 8.34
CA LEU A 73 -5.34 6.83 9.70
C LEU A 73 -6.07 7.81 10.61
N GLU A 74 -7.28 7.45 11.04
CA GLU A 74 -7.98 8.28 12.00
C GLU A 74 -7.14 8.41 13.28
N PRO A 75 -7.11 9.59 13.92
CA PRO A 75 -6.51 9.71 15.24
C PRO A 75 -7.30 8.83 16.22
N ALA A 76 -6.57 8.02 17.00
CA ALA A 76 -7.14 7.18 18.06
C ALA A 76 -7.77 8.01 19.19
#